data_AF-A0A011VVT3-F1
#
_entry.id   AF-A0A011VVT3-F1
#
_cell.length_a   1.000
_cell.length_b   1.000
_cell.length_c   1.000
_cell.angle_alpha   90.00
_cell.angle_beta   90.00
_cell.angle_gamma   90.00
#
_symmetry.space_group_name_H-M   'P 1'
#
loop_
_entity.id
_entity.type
_entity.pdbx_description
1 polymer ?
#
loop_
_entity_poly.entity_id
_entity_poly.type
_entity_poly.pdbx_seq_one_letter_code
_entity_poly.pdbx_strand_id
1 'polypeptide(L)'
;MRRSKTIAILAAALMLGSCSETPEKAEKSSSEESTSETTAATANADDTPTSDEDTTGDEEDTLYDWTPISQAYLAGDPSGLDEIQTEIYKRASYVIDEVITDGMDDYAKELAIHDFIVQNVTYDINMLGIFEDHGEHAADPYGALVDGKCICSGYTTTFNMFMDMLEIPCTSTLAAADDNEAHAWNMVQINGHWYYMDVTWDDPIPDKDGRPEQHKYFNTSKEIMADRHLWDSTDDPVCDTDIDSYAAHELVTVSSTEDIVNAMESAFNKRSMNVYIIPEDTEGWSLEKADSSEKYLTASQIGGDTLKNAQKEFSKKHGSCICQWQRIQIGDKVAAAGYMFVF
;
A
#
# COMPACT_ATOMS: atom_id res chain seq x y z
N MET A 1 -13.29 -50.72 -8.01
CA MET A 1 -14.30 -50.03 -7.19
C MET A 1 -13.90 -48.57 -7.07
N ARG A 2 -14.63 -47.68 -7.76
CA ARG A 2 -14.55 -46.23 -7.67
C ARG A 2 -15.00 -45.76 -6.28
N ARG A 3 -14.37 -44.73 -5.72
CA ARG A 3 -15.05 -43.66 -4.98
C ARG A 3 -14.36 -42.32 -5.26
N SER A 4 -14.92 -41.63 -6.24
CA SER A 4 -14.75 -40.20 -6.50
C SER A 4 -15.44 -39.42 -5.36
N LYS A 5 -14.77 -38.46 -4.76
CA LYS A 5 -15.40 -37.44 -3.91
C LYS A 5 -15.52 -36.17 -4.73
N THR A 6 -16.72 -35.93 -5.24
CA THR A 6 -17.14 -34.68 -5.87
C THR A 6 -17.38 -33.65 -4.76
N ILE A 7 -16.64 -32.55 -4.75
CA ILE A 7 -16.95 -31.38 -3.93
C ILE A 7 -17.76 -30.44 -4.81
N ALA A 8 -19.00 -30.18 -4.39
CA ALA A 8 -19.89 -29.20 -5.00
C ALA A 8 -19.58 -27.83 -4.38
N ILE A 9 -19.16 -26.87 -5.21
CA ILE A 9 -19.02 -25.47 -4.81
C ILE A 9 -20.35 -24.80 -5.16
N LEU A 10 -21.06 -24.34 -4.13
CA LEU A 10 -22.27 -23.54 -4.25
C LEU A 10 -21.85 -22.08 -4.49
N ALA A 11 -22.15 -21.55 -5.67
CA ALA A 11 -22.00 -20.13 -5.95
C ALA A 11 -23.18 -19.36 -5.33
N ALA A 12 -22.90 -18.47 -4.38
CA ALA A 12 -23.87 -17.52 -3.85
C ALA A 12 -23.77 -16.20 -4.63
N ALA A 13 -24.76 -15.93 -5.46
CA ALA A 13 -24.93 -14.65 -6.13
C ALA A 13 -25.68 -13.69 -5.18
N LEU A 14 -25.03 -12.62 -4.74
CA LEU A 14 -25.67 -11.51 -4.03
C LEU A 14 -26.05 -10.43 -5.04
N MET A 15 -27.34 -10.40 -5.38
CA MET A 15 -28.02 -9.27 -6.00
C MET A 15 -28.38 -8.28 -4.89
N LEU A 16 -27.78 -7.09 -4.88
CA LEU A 16 -28.29 -5.98 -4.09
C LEU A 16 -29.09 -5.05 -5.01
N GLY A 17 -30.40 -5.14 -4.85
CA GLY A 17 -31.37 -4.24 -5.46
C GLY A 17 -31.41 -2.91 -4.73
N SER A 18 -31.52 -1.85 -5.53
CA SER A 18 -31.82 -0.49 -5.12
C SER A 18 -33.12 -0.40 -4.34
N CYS A 19 -33.09 0.29 -3.19
CA CYS A 19 -34.27 0.98 -2.67
C CYS A 19 -33.83 2.29 -2.00
N SER A 20 -34.19 3.38 -2.67
CA SER A 20 -34.24 4.75 -2.16
C SER A 20 -35.19 4.87 -0.98
N GLU A 21 -34.85 5.69 0.02
CA GLU A 21 -35.73 6.72 0.60
C GLU A 21 -34.99 7.50 1.70
N THR A 22 -34.71 8.77 1.46
CA THR A 22 -34.42 9.80 2.46
C THR A 22 -35.65 10.10 3.32
N PRO A 23 -35.45 10.53 4.57
CA PRO A 23 -36.15 11.75 5.00
C PRO A 23 -35.28 12.71 5.84
N GLU A 24 -35.14 13.90 5.28
CA GLU A 24 -35.44 15.23 5.84
C GLU A 24 -35.22 15.54 7.34
N LYS A 25 -34.30 16.49 7.51
CA LYS A 25 -33.99 17.42 8.59
C LYS A 25 -35.21 17.97 9.37
N ALA A 26 -35.09 18.07 10.70
CA ALA A 26 -35.88 18.98 11.51
C ALA A 26 -35.01 19.64 12.60
N GLU A 27 -34.72 20.93 12.42
CA GLU A 27 -34.23 21.85 13.46
C GLU A 27 -35.42 22.46 14.22
N LYS A 28 -35.31 22.61 15.55
CA LYS A 28 -35.60 23.90 16.25
C LYS A 28 -35.37 23.88 17.77
N SER A 29 -34.66 24.93 18.21
CA SER A 29 -34.98 25.84 19.34
C SER A 29 -34.65 25.36 20.76
N SER A 30 -33.65 25.93 21.46
CA SER A 30 -33.71 27.13 22.34
C SER A 30 -34.88 27.08 23.35
N SER A 31 -34.75 27.34 24.65
CA SER A 31 -33.84 28.20 25.42
C SER A 31 -34.12 28.03 26.92
N GLU A 32 -33.18 28.48 27.77
CA GLU A 32 -33.35 29.04 29.14
C GLU A 32 -33.85 28.12 30.27
N GLU A 33 -33.52 28.27 31.55
CA GLU A 33 -32.47 28.94 32.35
C GLU A 33 -32.82 28.57 33.82
N SER A 34 -31.85 28.65 34.75
CA SER A 34 -32.07 29.03 36.17
C SER A 34 -32.64 27.93 37.10
N THR A 35 -32.18 27.67 38.34
CA THR A 35 -31.23 28.33 39.26
C THR A 35 -30.92 27.43 40.48
N SER A 36 -29.89 27.85 41.25
CA SER A 36 -29.66 27.64 42.69
C SER A 36 -28.93 26.35 43.09
N GLU A 37 -28.03 26.32 44.07
CA GLU A 37 -27.51 27.33 44.97
C GLU A 37 -26.19 26.82 45.58
N THR A 38 -25.29 27.73 45.87
CA THR A 38 -23.95 27.52 46.44
C THR A 38 -24.00 27.18 47.94
N THR A 39 -23.15 26.28 48.43
CA THR A 39 -22.45 26.48 49.72
C THR A 39 -21.11 25.72 49.75
N ALA A 40 -20.09 26.41 50.26
CA ALA A 40 -18.70 25.99 50.40
C ALA A 40 -18.38 25.58 51.84
N ALA A 41 -17.38 24.71 52.05
CA ALA A 41 -16.34 24.83 53.11
C ALA A 41 -15.39 23.61 53.21
N THR A 42 -14.14 23.83 52.77
CA THR A 42 -12.84 23.60 53.46
C THR A 42 -12.47 22.30 54.21
N ALA A 43 -11.35 21.70 53.75
CA ALA A 43 -10.06 21.47 54.45
C ALA A 43 -9.62 20.06 54.95
N ASN A 44 -8.50 19.62 54.35
CA ASN A 44 -7.24 19.04 54.89
C ASN A 44 -7.06 17.54 55.23
N ALA A 45 -5.97 17.01 54.62
CA ALA A 45 -4.99 15.98 55.03
C ALA A 45 -5.52 14.56 55.37
N ASP A 46 -4.87 13.44 55.04
CA ASP A 46 -3.45 13.10 55.18
C ASP A 46 -3.16 11.74 54.49
N ASP A 47 -1.89 11.52 54.13
CA ASP A 47 -1.11 10.27 53.90
C ASP A 47 -1.79 8.96 53.43
N THR A 48 -1.25 8.33 52.37
CA THR A 48 -0.30 7.16 52.38
C THR A 48 -0.23 6.53 50.94
N PRO A 49 0.63 5.53 50.67
CA PRO A 49 1.93 5.61 49.98
C PRO A 49 1.91 5.19 48.50
N THR A 50 3.03 5.51 47.85
CA THR A 50 3.54 5.01 46.56
C THR A 50 3.20 3.55 46.25
N SER A 51 2.54 3.32 45.12
CA SER A 51 2.56 2.05 44.39
C SER A 51 2.62 2.38 42.91
N ASP A 52 3.75 2.03 42.29
CA ASP A 52 3.95 1.63 40.90
C ASP A 52 2.96 2.26 39.90
N GLU A 53 3.39 3.35 39.25
CA GLU A 53 2.77 3.80 38.00
C GLU A 53 3.11 2.78 36.91
N ASP A 54 2.20 1.82 36.80
CA ASP A 54 1.61 1.30 35.58
C ASP A 54 1.74 2.30 34.41
N THR A 55 2.79 2.16 33.60
CA THR A 55 2.92 2.86 32.33
C THR A 55 2.07 2.12 31.29
N THR A 56 0.77 2.35 31.34
CA THR A 56 -0.14 2.07 30.24
C THR A 56 -0.79 3.39 29.84
N GLY A 57 -0.29 4.02 28.78
CA GLY A 57 -0.87 5.24 28.22
C GLY A 57 0.03 5.90 27.19
N ASP A 58 -0.51 6.03 25.96
CA ASP A 58 -0.10 6.96 24.88
C ASP A 58 0.93 6.46 23.82
N GLU A 59 0.85 5.20 23.37
CA GLU A 59 1.68 4.70 22.23
C GLU A 59 0.99 4.75 20.85
N GLU A 60 -0.21 5.34 20.71
CA GLU A 60 -0.94 5.35 19.41
C GLU A 60 -0.55 6.48 18.45
N ASP A 61 0.20 7.49 18.88
CA ASP A 61 0.44 8.72 18.08
C ASP A 61 1.86 8.84 17.49
N THR A 62 2.74 7.87 17.68
CA THR A 62 4.13 7.95 17.20
C THR A 62 4.62 6.66 16.57
N LEU A 63 5.34 6.78 15.45
CA LEU A 63 6.00 5.65 14.80
C LEU A 63 7.23 5.18 15.61
N TYR A 64 7.53 3.89 15.56
CA TYR A 64 8.69 3.27 16.19
C TYR A 64 10.01 3.95 15.79
N ASP A 65 10.93 4.18 16.73
CA ASP A 65 12.26 4.74 16.43
C ASP A 65 13.24 3.64 15.97
N TRP A 66 13.39 3.50 14.65
CA TRP A 66 14.32 2.55 14.04
C TRP A 66 15.77 3.06 13.95
N THR A 67 16.03 4.31 14.33
CA THR A 67 17.35 4.96 14.17
C THR A 67 18.51 4.17 14.77
N PRO A 68 18.40 3.59 15.99
CA PRO A 68 19.50 2.79 16.57
C PRO A 68 19.92 1.63 15.66
N ILE A 69 18.95 0.98 15.01
CA ILE A 69 19.16 -0.20 14.17
C ILE A 69 19.86 0.18 12.86
N SER A 70 19.35 1.21 12.17
CA SER A 70 19.95 1.66 10.91
C SER A 70 21.37 2.19 11.12
N GLN A 71 21.61 2.95 12.19
CA GLN A 71 22.94 3.45 12.52
C GLN A 71 23.92 2.33 12.90
N ALA A 72 23.47 1.31 13.65
CA ALA A 72 24.28 0.13 13.95
C ALA A 72 24.67 -0.63 12.68
N TYR A 73 23.78 -0.69 11.69
CA TYR A 73 24.05 -1.33 10.39
C TYR A 73 25.11 -0.57 9.60
N LEU A 74 24.94 0.74 9.44
CA LEU A 74 25.90 1.59 8.75
C LEU A 74 27.28 1.61 9.43
N ALA A 75 27.31 1.53 10.77
CA ALA A 75 28.55 1.46 11.54
C ALA A 75 29.20 0.06 11.55
N GLY A 76 28.44 -0.99 11.19
CA GLY A 76 28.87 -2.38 11.37
C GLY A 76 29.06 -2.77 12.84
N ASP A 77 28.33 -2.14 13.77
CA ASP A 77 28.47 -2.33 15.21
C ASP A 77 27.10 -2.43 15.91
N PRO A 78 26.56 -3.64 16.11
CA PRO A 78 25.30 -3.84 16.82
C PRO A 78 25.44 -3.91 18.34
N SER A 79 26.63 -3.66 18.92
CA SER A 79 26.87 -3.87 20.36
C SER A 79 26.08 -2.95 21.29
N GLY A 80 25.53 -1.85 20.75
CA GLY A 80 24.69 -0.90 21.47
C GLY A 80 23.18 -1.19 21.42
N LEU A 81 22.75 -2.21 20.67
CA LEU A 81 21.33 -2.55 20.51
C LEU A 81 20.82 -3.37 21.70
N ASP A 82 19.55 -3.19 22.05
CA ASP A 82 18.85 -4.08 22.99
C ASP A 82 18.49 -5.42 22.32
N GLU A 83 17.81 -6.31 23.06
CA GLU A 83 17.48 -7.66 22.59
C GLU A 83 16.54 -7.66 21.37
N ILE A 84 15.50 -6.81 21.39
CA ILE A 84 14.50 -6.70 20.32
C ILE A 84 15.15 -6.07 19.09
N GLN A 85 15.84 -4.94 19.26
CA GLN A 85 16.60 -4.26 18.22
C GLN A 85 17.65 -5.18 17.57
N THR A 86 18.32 -6.01 18.37
CA THR A 86 19.31 -6.98 17.88
C THR A 86 18.66 -8.02 16.96
N GLU A 87 17.45 -8.47 17.26
CA GLU A 87 16.76 -9.46 16.41
C GLU A 87 16.26 -8.82 15.11
N ILE A 88 15.67 -7.63 15.19
CA ILE A 88 15.33 -6.82 14.01
C ILE A 88 16.57 -6.61 13.13
N TYR A 89 17.68 -6.16 13.72
CA TYR A 89 18.94 -5.93 13.02
C TYR A 89 19.43 -7.17 12.26
N LYS A 90 19.45 -8.34 12.91
CA LYS A 90 19.91 -9.59 12.26
C LYS A 90 19.02 -9.95 11.09
N ARG A 91 17.70 -9.80 11.27
CA ARG A 91 16.73 -10.18 10.24
C ARG A 91 16.79 -9.21 9.07
N ALA A 92 16.86 -7.90 9.32
CA ALA A 92 17.04 -6.89 8.28
C ALA A 92 18.36 -7.09 7.52
N SER A 93 19.47 -7.34 8.23
CA SER A 93 20.77 -7.62 7.60
C SER A 93 20.71 -8.85 6.69
N TYR A 94 20.07 -9.94 7.16
CA TYR A 94 19.85 -11.14 6.36
C TYR A 94 19.03 -10.85 5.09
N VAL A 95 17.97 -10.04 5.21
CA VAL A 95 17.14 -9.67 4.05
C VAL A 95 17.96 -8.88 3.03
N ILE A 96 18.72 -7.87 3.47
CA ILE A 96 19.59 -7.10 2.58
C ILE A 96 20.59 -8.02 1.86
N ASP A 97 21.25 -8.92 2.57
CA ASP A 97 22.20 -9.88 1.98
C ASP A 97 21.56 -10.81 0.93
N GLU A 98 20.28 -11.13 1.08
CA GLU A 98 19.56 -12.03 0.16
C GLU A 98 18.99 -11.32 -1.07
N VAL A 99 18.46 -10.10 -0.92
CA VAL A 99 17.71 -9.42 -1.99
C VAL A 99 18.49 -8.29 -2.66
N ILE A 100 19.54 -7.77 -2.02
CA ILE A 100 20.37 -6.69 -2.55
C ILE A 100 21.68 -7.26 -3.09
N THR A 101 22.04 -6.85 -4.31
CA THR A 101 23.28 -7.28 -4.96
C THR A 101 24.13 -6.10 -5.40
N ASP A 102 25.44 -6.33 -5.52
CA ASP A 102 26.38 -5.34 -6.02
C ASP A 102 25.93 -4.80 -7.40
N GLY A 103 25.76 -3.48 -7.48
CA GLY A 103 25.42 -2.78 -8.72
C GLY A 103 23.93 -2.48 -8.94
N MET A 104 23.06 -2.85 -8.00
CA MET A 104 21.69 -2.32 -7.97
C MET A 104 21.72 -0.80 -7.73
N ASP A 105 20.96 -0.07 -8.53
CA ASP A 105 20.66 1.35 -8.25
C ASP A 105 19.58 1.46 -7.17
N ASP A 106 19.31 2.69 -6.72
CA ASP A 106 18.43 2.90 -5.56
C ASP A 106 16.99 2.46 -5.86
N TYR A 107 16.51 2.64 -7.10
CA TYR A 107 15.22 2.10 -7.55
C TYR A 107 15.17 0.57 -7.44
N ALA A 108 16.19 -0.13 -7.92
CA ALA A 108 16.22 -1.59 -7.86
C ALA A 108 16.31 -2.11 -6.43
N LYS A 109 17.03 -1.42 -5.54
CA LYS A 109 17.09 -1.76 -4.12
C LYS A 109 15.74 -1.54 -3.43
N GLU A 110 15.12 -0.40 -3.66
CA GLU A 110 13.81 -0.04 -3.15
C GLU A 110 12.76 -1.08 -3.56
N LEU A 111 12.67 -1.41 -4.84
CA LEU A 111 11.74 -2.41 -5.38
C LEU A 111 11.97 -3.78 -4.74
N ALA A 112 13.23 -4.20 -4.58
CA ALA A 112 13.56 -5.48 -3.95
C ALA A 112 13.12 -5.55 -2.48
N ILE A 113 13.26 -4.46 -1.72
CA ILE A 113 12.79 -4.38 -0.33
C ILE A 113 11.27 -4.34 -0.27
N HIS A 114 10.63 -3.51 -1.10
CA HIS A 114 9.18 -3.43 -1.21
C HIS A 114 8.57 -4.82 -1.47
N ASP A 115 9.04 -5.50 -2.52
CA ASP A 115 8.53 -6.81 -2.91
C ASP A 115 8.79 -7.86 -1.83
N PHE A 116 9.95 -7.80 -1.15
CA PHE A 116 10.23 -8.66 -0.01
C PHE A 116 9.16 -8.48 1.09
N ILE A 117 8.84 -7.24 1.47
CA ILE A 117 7.86 -6.97 2.54
C ILE A 117 6.47 -7.48 2.10
N VAL A 118 6.01 -7.12 0.90
CA VAL A 118 4.70 -7.53 0.35
C VAL A 118 4.57 -9.06 0.26
N GLN A 119 5.66 -9.78 -0.01
CA GLN A 119 5.64 -11.25 -0.10
C GLN A 119 5.74 -11.97 1.25
N ASN A 120 6.33 -11.35 2.28
CA ASN A 120 6.73 -12.05 3.51
C ASN A 120 6.00 -11.56 4.77
N VAL A 121 5.27 -10.45 4.71
CA VAL A 121 4.54 -9.89 5.85
C VAL A 121 3.04 -10.05 5.64
N THR A 122 2.32 -10.41 6.70
CA THR A 122 0.86 -10.57 6.74
C THR A 122 0.23 -9.32 7.36
N TYR A 123 -0.78 -8.73 6.72
CA TYR A 123 -1.47 -7.58 7.31
C TYR A 123 -2.42 -8.04 8.42
N ASP A 124 -2.32 -7.42 9.60
CA ASP A 124 -3.18 -7.78 10.73
C ASP A 124 -4.61 -7.18 10.63
N ILE A 125 -5.45 -7.79 9.79
CA ILE A 125 -6.86 -7.40 9.62
C ILE A 125 -7.72 -7.57 10.88
N ASN A 126 -7.30 -8.38 11.86
CA ASN A 126 -8.09 -8.62 13.07
C ASN A 126 -8.03 -7.43 14.05
N MET A 127 -7.15 -6.46 13.79
CA MET A 127 -7.05 -5.22 14.56
C MET A 127 -8.17 -4.21 14.25
N LEU A 128 -8.94 -4.38 13.18
CA LEU A 128 -10.12 -3.54 12.88
C LEU A 128 -11.38 -3.96 13.67
N GLY A 129 -11.25 -4.90 14.61
CA GLY A 129 -12.35 -5.46 15.42
C GLY A 129 -12.38 -4.96 16.86
N ILE A 130 -13.57 -4.92 17.46
CA ILE A 130 -13.88 -4.40 18.82
C ILE A 130 -13.21 -5.20 19.96
N PHE A 131 -12.43 -6.24 19.65
CA PHE A 131 -11.71 -7.06 20.63
C PHE A 131 -10.24 -7.10 20.23
N GLU A 132 -9.49 -6.19 20.81
CA GLU A 132 -8.04 -6.07 20.73
C GLU A 132 -7.35 -7.24 21.45
N ASP A 133 -6.93 -8.24 20.68
CA ASP A 133 -5.90 -9.19 21.11
C ASP A 133 -4.65 -8.87 20.30
N HIS A 134 -3.82 -8.00 20.88
CA HIS A 134 -2.68 -7.40 20.21
C HIS A 134 -1.52 -8.39 20.11
N GLY A 135 -0.84 -8.40 18.96
CA GLY A 135 0.56 -8.77 18.95
C GLY A 135 1.36 -7.63 19.55
N GLU A 136 2.21 -7.91 20.54
CA GLU A 136 3.05 -6.91 21.26
C GLU A 136 3.83 -5.99 20.30
N HIS A 137 4.16 -6.49 19.11
CA HIS A 137 5.00 -5.84 18.11
C HIS A 137 4.26 -5.48 16.81
N ALA A 138 2.91 -5.42 16.83
CA ALA A 138 2.13 -5.19 15.61
C ALA A 138 2.41 -3.84 14.92
N ALA A 139 2.97 -2.85 15.62
CA ALA A 139 3.23 -1.50 15.12
C ALA A 139 4.71 -1.21 14.81
N ASP A 140 5.59 -2.22 14.85
CA ASP A 140 7.04 -2.02 14.74
C ASP A 140 7.72 -3.03 13.76
N PRO A 141 9.02 -2.87 13.47
CA PRO A 141 9.73 -3.77 12.57
C PRO A 141 9.93 -5.20 13.08
N TYR A 142 9.79 -5.45 14.39
CA TYR A 142 9.82 -6.82 14.92
C TYR A 142 8.59 -7.59 14.46
N GLY A 143 7.40 -6.98 14.52
CA GLY A 143 6.17 -7.57 13.99
C GLY A 143 6.30 -7.95 12.52
N ALA A 144 6.84 -7.04 11.70
CA ALA A 144 7.04 -7.29 10.27
C ALA A 144 8.09 -8.39 9.99
N LEU A 145 9.27 -8.29 10.59
CA LEU A 145 10.42 -9.10 10.18
C LEU A 145 10.55 -10.44 10.93
N VAL A 146 10.12 -10.47 12.19
CA VAL A 146 10.29 -11.61 13.10
C VAL A 146 8.97 -12.37 13.24
N ASP A 147 7.88 -11.69 13.58
CA ASP A 147 6.57 -12.34 13.71
C ASP A 147 5.92 -12.60 12.35
N GLY A 148 6.32 -11.85 11.32
CA GLY A 148 5.79 -11.94 9.96
C GLY A 148 4.38 -11.35 9.81
N LYS A 149 3.95 -10.51 10.77
CA LYS A 149 2.61 -9.94 10.82
C LYS A 149 2.59 -8.60 11.57
N CYS A 150 2.06 -7.55 10.94
CA CYS A 150 1.94 -6.23 11.55
C CYS A 150 0.82 -5.38 10.89
N ILE A 151 0.56 -4.21 11.43
CA ILE A 151 -0.32 -3.17 10.85
C ILE A 151 0.49 -2.13 10.07
N CYS A 152 -0.18 -1.10 9.53
CA CYS A 152 0.40 -0.11 8.63
C CYS A 152 1.65 0.60 9.18
N SER A 153 1.70 0.90 10.47
CA SER A 153 2.88 1.48 11.13
C SER A 153 4.09 0.52 11.15
N GLY A 154 3.87 -0.78 11.33
CA GLY A 154 4.91 -1.80 11.24
C GLY A 154 5.48 -1.94 9.82
N TYR A 155 4.63 -1.93 8.80
CA TYR A 155 5.08 -1.89 7.39
C TYR A 155 5.90 -0.63 7.09
N THR A 156 5.35 0.53 7.47
CA THR A 156 5.93 1.85 7.21
C THR A 156 7.30 2.01 7.87
N THR A 157 7.41 1.69 9.16
CA THR A 157 8.66 1.78 9.94
C THR A 157 9.71 0.78 9.43
N THR A 158 9.29 -0.43 9.05
CA THR A 158 10.19 -1.44 8.46
C THR A 158 10.78 -0.97 7.14
N PHE A 159 9.94 -0.43 6.25
CA PHE A 159 10.41 0.09 4.97
C PHE A 159 11.36 1.27 5.16
N ASN A 160 11.00 2.24 6.02
CA ASN A 160 11.84 3.39 6.34
C ASN A 160 13.20 2.98 6.94
N MET A 161 13.21 1.96 7.81
CA MET A 161 14.43 1.39 8.37
C MET A 161 15.35 0.81 7.29
N PHE A 162 14.80 0.03 6.35
CA PHE A 162 15.59 -0.50 5.23
C PHE A 162 16.16 0.61 4.35
N MET A 163 15.37 1.67 4.07
CA MET A 163 15.86 2.79 3.27
C MET A 163 17.02 3.51 3.97
N ASP A 164 16.94 3.74 5.28
CA ASP A 164 18.04 4.30 6.06
C ASP A 164 19.29 3.38 6.06
N MET A 165 19.11 2.06 6.19
CA MET A 165 20.20 1.08 6.12
C MET A 165 20.88 1.05 4.75
N LEU A 166 20.15 1.40 3.68
CA LEU A 166 20.62 1.43 2.30
C LEU A 166 21.05 2.83 1.84
N GLU A 167 21.04 3.81 2.76
CA GLU A 167 21.36 5.22 2.51
C GLU A 167 20.45 5.88 1.44
N ILE A 168 19.19 5.43 1.33
CA ILE A 168 18.16 5.99 0.45
C ILE A 168 17.28 6.94 1.29
N PRO A 169 17.16 8.24 0.94
CA PRO A 169 16.35 9.16 1.73
C PRO A 169 14.88 8.77 1.73
N CYS A 170 14.31 8.59 2.92
CA CYS A 170 12.92 8.20 3.12
C CYS A 170 12.34 8.86 4.37
N THR A 171 11.08 9.27 4.31
CA THR A 171 10.32 9.81 5.45
C THR A 171 8.95 9.16 5.51
N SER A 172 8.28 9.25 6.65
CA SER A 172 6.96 8.66 6.86
C SER A 172 5.92 9.71 7.21
N THR A 173 4.66 9.42 6.90
CA THR A 173 3.49 10.18 7.36
C THR A 173 2.59 9.24 8.15
N LEU A 174 2.12 9.69 9.31
CA LEU A 174 1.02 9.09 10.07
C LEU A 174 -0.15 10.06 10.04
N ALA A 175 -1.26 9.65 9.44
CA ALA A 175 -2.45 10.48 9.29
C ALA A 175 -3.70 9.58 9.20
N ALA A 176 -4.67 9.94 8.36
CA ALA A 176 -5.90 9.17 8.18
C ALA A 176 -6.03 8.65 6.75
N ALA A 177 -6.83 7.61 6.58
CA ALA A 177 -7.28 7.08 5.31
C ALA A 177 -8.82 7.03 5.27
N ASP A 178 -9.38 6.30 4.30
CA ASP A 178 -10.81 5.98 4.21
C ASP A 178 -11.47 5.78 5.59
N ASP A 179 -12.71 6.28 5.72
CA ASP A 179 -13.48 6.23 6.97
C ASP A 179 -12.81 6.90 8.20
N ASN A 180 -11.76 7.69 7.98
CA ASN A 180 -10.89 8.32 8.99
C ASN A 180 -10.13 7.32 9.87
N GLU A 181 -9.84 6.13 9.36
CA GLU A 181 -8.96 5.19 10.06
C GLU A 181 -7.51 5.69 10.05
N ALA A 182 -6.79 5.51 11.15
CA ALA A 182 -5.38 5.87 11.24
C ALA A 182 -4.56 5.04 10.23
N HIS A 183 -3.70 5.71 9.47
CA HIS A 183 -2.89 5.05 8.45
C HIS A 183 -1.51 5.68 8.33
N ALA A 184 -0.52 4.86 7.97
CA ALA A 184 0.87 5.26 7.82
C ALA A 184 1.43 4.80 6.48
N TRP A 185 2.25 5.65 5.87
CA TRP A 185 2.92 5.39 4.59
C TRP A 185 4.22 6.18 4.48
N ASN A 186 4.97 5.97 3.40
CA ASN A 186 6.29 6.52 3.17
C ASN A 186 6.30 7.55 2.03
N MET A 187 7.33 8.39 2.02
CA MET A 187 7.82 9.11 0.85
C MET A 187 9.31 8.86 0.72
N VAL A 188 9.77 8.62 -0.49
CA VAL A 188 11.12 8.11 -0.78
C VAL A 188 11.73 8.88 -1.94
N GLN A 189 13.04 9.14 -1.86
CA GLN A 189 13.76 9.88 -2.87
C GLN A 189 14.53 8.96 -3.81
N ILE A 190 14.10 8.89 -5.06
CA ILE A 190 14.75 8.13 -6.13
C ILE A 190 15.21 9.10 -7.21
N ASN A 191 16.47 8.96 -7.65
CA ASN A 191 17.06 9.79 -8.70
C ASN A 191 16.92 11.33 -8.49
N GLY A 192 16.81 11.77 -7.23
CA GLY A 192 16.66 13.18 -6.85
C GLY A 192 15.22 13.70 -6.81
N HIS A 193 14.23 12.86 -7.10
CA HIS A 193 12.81 13.17 -7.02
C HIS A 193 12.16 12.43 -5.85
N TRP A 194 11.19 13.05 -5.19
CA TRP A 194 10.43 12.42 -4.11
C TRP A 194 9.14 11.82 -4.67
N TYR A 195 8.78 10.68 -4.12
CA TYR A 195 7.57 9.96 -4.49
C TYR A 195 6.82 9.51 -3.25
N TYR A 196 5.51 9.36 -3.35
CA TYR A 196 4.74 8.66 -2.33
C TYR A 196 4.87 7.14 -2.51
N MET A 197 4.83 6.42 -1.40
CA MET A 197 4.99 4.97 -1.33
C MET A 197 4.09 4.41 -0.22
N ASP A 198 3.27 3.40 -0.50
CA ASP A 198 2.51 2.69 0.52
C ASP A 198 2.62 1.18 0.35
N VAL A 199 3.59 0.60 1.05
CA VAL A 199 3.86 -0.85 1.06
C VAL A 199 2.68 -1.64 1.64
N THR A 200 1.92 -1.02 2.56
CA THR A 200 0.78 -1.68 3.22
C THR A 200 -0.35 -1.90 2.23
N TRP A 201 -0.69 -0.87 1.44
CA TRP A 201 -1.79 -0.97 0.48
C TRP A 201 -1.42 -1.62 -0.85
N ASP A 202 -0.13 -1.78 -1.12
CA ASP A 202 0.39 -2.66 -2.15
C ASP A 202 0.42 -4.14 -1.71
N ASP A 203 0.14 -4.45 -0.44
CA ASP A 203 -0.07 -5.82 0.04
C ASP A 203 -1.49 -6.35 -0.29
N PRO A 204 -1.64 -7.37 -1.16
CA PRO A 204 -2.96 -7.95 -1.46
C PRO A 204 -3.54 -8.76 -0.31
N ILE A 205 -4.76 -8.38 0.11
CA ILE A 205 -5.63 -9.15 1.01
C ILE A 205 -6.72 -9.95 0.24
N PRO A 206 -7.13 -11.15 0.69
CA PRO A 206 -6.60 -11.88 1.85
C PRO A 206 -5.27 -12.58 1.54
N ASP A 207 -4.47 -12.73 2.59
CA ASP A 207 -3.13 -13.31 2.51
C ASP A 207 -3.19 -14.78 2.09
N LYS A 208 -2.42 -15.12 1.04
CA LYS A 208 -2.33 -16.46 0.48
C LYS A 208 -0.98 -16.69 -0.19
N ASP A 209 -0.50 -17.93 -0.14
CA ASP A 209 0.73 -18.33 -0.81
C ASP A 209 0.69 -18.01 -2.31
N GLY A 210 1.73 -17.33 -2.79
CA GLY A 210 1.88 -16.98 -4.20
C GLY A 210 0.90 -15.90 -4.70
N ARG A 211 0.46 -15.00 -3.82
CA ARG A 211 -0.20 -13.76 -4.25
C ARG A 211 0.77 -12.92 -5.11
N PRO A 212 0.29 -12.26 -6.18
CA PRO A 212 1.10 -11.35 -6.95
C PRO A 212 1.35 -10.07 -6.16
N GLU A 213 2.54 -9.51 -6.26
CA GLU A 213 2.89 -8.19 -5.74
C GLU A 213 2.06 -7.14 -6.49
N GLN A 214 1.57 -6.13 -5.77
CA GLN A 214 0.99 -4.94 -6.39
C GLN A 214 1.98 -3.78 -6.24
N HIS A 215 1.86 -2.80 -7.13
CA HIS A 215 2.76 -1.65 -7.20
C HIS A 215 1.96 -0.39 -7.56
N LYS A 216 0.72 -0.31 -7.10
CA LYS A 216 -0.16 0.83 -7.40
C LYS A 216 0.32 2.07 -6.65
N TYR A 217 0.80 1.87 -5.42
CA TYR A 217 1.29 2.92 -4.55
C TYR A 217 2.82 3.04 -4.57
N PHE A 218 3.53 2.18 -5.29
CA PHE A 218 4.97 2.26 -5.52
C PHE A 218 5.39 3.49 -6.36
N ASN A 219 6.13 4.41 -5.74
CA ASN A 219 6.63 5.66 -6.32
C ASN A 219 5.56 6.46 -7.09
N THR A 220 4.41 6.64 -6.43
CA THR A 220 3.20 7.19 -7.04
C THR A 220 3.03 8.69 -6.80
N SER A 221 2.08 9.29 -7.50
CA SER A 221 1.79 10.72 -7.41
C SER A 221 0.83 11.05 -6.26
N LYS A 222 0.80 12.33 -5.88
CA LYS A 222 -0.14 12.85 -4.89
C LYS A 222 -1.60 12.58 -5.26
N GLU A 223 -1.94 12.68 -6.54
CA GLU A 223 -3.31 12.46 -7.04
C GLU A 223 -3.77 11.02 -6.81
N ILE A 224 -2.88 10.04 -6.91
CA ILE A 224 -3.19 8.63 -6.63
C ILE A 224 -3.33 8.40 -5.12
N MET A 225 -2.46 9.01 -4.31
CA MET A 225 -2.55 8.91 -2.85
C MET A 225 -3.84 9.53 -2.33
N ALA A 226 -4.16 10.76 -2.76
CA ALA A 226 -5.31 11.55 -2.30
C ALA A 226 -6.70 10.98 -2.69
N ASP A 227 -6.73 9.88 -3.45
CA ASP A 227 -7.95 9.13 -3.72
C ASP A 227 -8.54 8.51 -2.44
N ARG A 228 -7.66 8.08 -1.53
CA ARG A 228 -8.02 7.30 -0.34
C ARG A 228 -7.23 7.68 0.92
N HIS A 229 -6.14 8.44 0.78
CA HIS A 229 -5.37 8.99 1.90
C HIS A 229 -5.81 10.42 2.23
N LEU A 230 -5.91 10.73 3.51
CA LEU A 230 -6.38 12.00 4.05
C LEU A 230 -5.30 12.63 4.94
N TRP A 231 -4.54 13.59 4.41
CA TRP A 231 -3.47 14.27 5.14
C TRP A 231 -3.24 15.72 4.70
N ASP A 232 -2.54 16.49 5.54
CA ASP A 232 -1.96 17.77 5.16
C ASP A 232 -0.56 17.54 4.58
N SER A 233 -0.39 17.87 3.31
CA SER A 233 0.85 17.70 2.54
C SER A 233 1.67 18.99 2.46
N THR A 234 1.33 20.02 3.26
CA THR A 234 1.99 21.33 3.20
C THR A 234 3.49 21.24 3.51
N ASP A 235 3.87 20.33 4.41
CA ASP A 235 5.25 20.15 4.87
C ASP A 235 5.96 18.95 4.20
N ASP A 236 5.28 18.22 3.31
CA ASP A 236 5.86 17.10 2.58
C ASP A 236 6.96 17.58 1.62
N PRO A 237 7.95 16.73 1.31
CA PRO A 237 8.76 16.89 0.11
C PRO A 237 7.89 17.00 -1.15
N VAL A 238 8.35 17.77 -2.14
CA VAL A 238 7.61 17.96 -3.39
C VAL A 238 7.62 16.66 -4.20
N CYS A 239 6.47 15.98 -4.25
CA CYS A 239 6.24 14.76 -5.04
C CYS A 239 5.39 15.09 -6.29
N ASP A 240 6.01 15.66 -7.31
CA ASP A 240 5.35 16.20 -8.51
C ASP A 240 5.56 15.35 -9.79
N THR A 241 6.07 14.13 -9.63
CA THR A 241 6.34 13.21 -10.74
C THR A 241 6.14 11.75 -10.32
N ASP A 242 5.98 10.88 -11.32
CA ASP A 242 5.75 9.43 -11.25
C ASP A 242 6.65 8.68 -12.26
N ILE A 243 7.73 9.32 -12.73
CA ILE A 243 8.66 8.76 -13.72
C ILE A 243 9.45 7.55 -13.21
N ASP A 244 9.56 7.38 -11.90
CA ASP A 244 10.12 6.20 -11.24
C ASP A 244 9.03 5.34 -10.59
N SER A 245 7.76 5.48 -11.00
CA SER A 245 6.71 4.53 -10.66
C SER A 245 6.98 3.16 -11.30
N TYR A 246 6.45 2.09 -10.72
CA TYR A 246 6.58 0.75 -11.30
C TYR A 246 6.01 0.67 -12.72
N ALA A 247 4.90 1.38 -12.96
CA ALA A 247 4.28 1.48 -14.28
C ALA A 247 5.20 2.15 -15.31
N ALA A 248 6.01 3.13 -14.90
CA ALA A 248 6.97 3.81 -15.78
C ALA A 248 8.11 2.87 -16.20
N HIS A 249 8.64 2.08 -15.27
CA HIS A 249 9.73 1.12 -15.52
C HIS A 249 9.29 -0.10 -16.32
N GLU A 250 8.02 -0.52 -16.19
CA GLU A 250 7.44 -1.62 -16.97
C GLU A 250 6.74 -1.12 -18.27
N LEU A 251 6.80 0.17 -18.60
CA LEU A 251 6.13 0.73 -19.78
C LEU A 251 6.77 0.24 -21.09
N VAL A 252 5.99 -0.44 -21.92
CA VAL A 252 6.45 -0.93 -23.22
C VAL A 252 5.90 -0.08 -24.37
N THR A 253 6.77 0.37 -25.27
CA THR A 253 6.35 1.00 -26.53
C THR A 253 5.91 -0.07 -27.54
N VAL A 254 4.72 0.08 -28.13
CA VAL A 254 4.12 -0.91 -29.04
C VAL A 254 3.78 -0.30 -30.40
N SER A 255 3.96 -1.06 -31.49
CA SER A 255 3.66 -0.59 -32.86
C SER A 255 2.57 -1.42 -33.54
N SER A 256 2.20 -2.56 -32.95
CA SER A 256 1.30 -3.54 -33.57
C SER A 256 0.47 -4.32 -32.55
N THR A 257 -0.57 -5.00 -33.02
CA THR A 257 -1.32 -5.98 -32.22
C THR A 257 -0.42 -7.08 -31.66
N GLU A 258 0.59 -7.53 -32.43
CA GLU A 258 1.53 -8.57 -32.00
C GLU A 258 2.41 -8.09 -30.85
N ASP A 259 2.89 -6.84 -30.88
CA ASP A 259 3.68 -6.26 -29.79
C ASP A 259 2.87 -6.20 -28.49
N ILE A 260 1.59 -5.82 -28.58
CA ILE A 260 0.70 -5.78 -27.41
C ILE A 260 0.49 -7.18 -26.85
N VAL A 261 0.24 -8.18 -27.70
CA VAL A 261 0.12 -9.57 -27.25
C VAL A 261 1.43 -10.01 -26.57
N ASN A 262 2.59 -9.71 -27.14
CA ASN A 262 3.88 -10.05 -26.54
C ASN A 262 4.10 -9.36 -25.18
N ALA A 263 3.68 -8.10 -25.01
CA ALA A 263 3.72 -7.40 -23.73
C ALA A 263 2.82 -8.07 -22.69
N MET A 264 1.58 -8.43 -23.07
CA MET A 264 0.65 -9.17 -22.20
C MET A 264 1.19 -10.55 -21.81
N GLU A 265 1.79 -11.29 -22.76
CA GLU A 265 2.43 -12.58 -22.50
C GLU A 265 3.63 -12.45 -21.56
N SER A 266 4.45 -11.40 -21.73
CA SER A 266 5.59 -11.11 -20.86
C SER A 266 5.11 -10.90 -19.42
N ALA A 267 4.14 -10.00 -19.22
CA ALA A 267 3.54 -9.74 -17.91
C ALA A 267 2.95 -11.02 -17.29
N PHE A 268 2.17 -11.78 -18.05
CA PHE A 268 1.57 -13.04 -17.59
C PHE A 268 2.63 -14.09 -17.18
N ASN A 269 3.70 -14.24 -17.96
CA ASN A 269 4.78 -15.20 -17.64
C ASN A 269 5.59 -14.78 -16.41
N LYS A 270 5.73 -13.47 -16.16
CA LYS A 270 6.29 -12.92 -14.92
C LYS A 270 5.32 -13.05 -13.73
N ARG A 271 4.08 -13.50 -13.95
CA ARG A 271 2.97 -13.46 -12.98
C ARG A 271 2.55 -12.05 -12.56
N SER A 272 2.97 -11.03 -13.32
CA SER A 272 2.42 -9.69 -13.17
C SER A 272 0.98 -9.69 -13.64
N MET A 273 0.11 -9.08 -12.84
CA MET A 273 -1.29 -8.88 -13.21
C MET A 273 -1.52 -7.62 -14.03
N ASN A 274 -0.46 -6.83 -14.25
CA ASN A 274 -0.54 -5.55 -14.92
C ASN A 274 0.35 -5.53 -16.17
N VAL A 275 -0.13 -4.90 -17.23
CA VAL A 275 0.65 -4.58 -18.43
C VAL A 275 0.52 -3.10 -18.72
N TYR A 276 1.63 -2.42 -19.00
CA TYR A 276 1.66 -1.00 -19.29
C TYR A 276 2.19 -0.79 -20.70
N ILE A 277 1.39 -0.16 -21.56
CA ILE A 277 1.75 0.04 -22.97
C ILE A 277 1.51 1.47 -23.41
N ILE A 278 2.35 1.95 -24.32
CA ILE A 278 2.16 3.20 -25.06
C ILE A 278 2.39 2.96 -26.55
N PRO A 279 1.49 3.37 -27.45
CA PRO A 279 1.70 3.18 -28.87
C PRO A 279 2.79 4.14 -29.40
N GLU A 280 3.60 3.68 -30.35
CA GLU A 280 4.55 4.54 -31.08
C GLU A 280 3.83 5.63 -31.88
N ASP A 281 2.65 5.30 -32.42
CA ASP A 281 1.73 6.21 -33.10
C ASP A 281 0.39 6.25 -32.35
N THR A 282 0.03 7.44 -31.86
CA THR A 282 -1.21 7.66 -31.10
C THR A 282 -2.43 7.86 -32.00
N GLU A 283 -2.29 7.86 -33.33
CA GLU A 283 -3.44 7.96 -34.23
C GLU A 283 -4.45 6.84 -33.95
N GLY A 284 -5.69 7.23 -33.62
CA GLY A 284 -6.76 6.28 -33.27
C GLY A 284 -6.76 5.78 -31.83
N TRP A 285 -5.81 6.24 -31.00
CA TRP A 285 -5.81 6.01 -29.55
C TRP A 285 -6.37 7.21 -28.80
N SER A 286 -7.11 6.95 -27.71
CA SER A 286 -7.66 7.96 -26.82
C SER A 286 -6.79 8.12 -25.57
N LEU A 287 -5.64 8.79 -25.69
CA LEU A 287 -4.63 8.95 -24.64
C LEU A 287 -4.43 10.43 -24.26
N GLU A 288 -5.51 11.20 -24.16
CA GLU A 288 -5.43 12.66 -23.91
C GLU A 288 -5.36 13.01 -22.42
N LYS A 289 -5.90 12.15 -21.55
CA LYS A 289 -5.94 12.35 -20.11
C LYS A 289 -6.03 11.01 -19.37
N ALA A 290 -5.34 10.92 -18.24
CA ALA A 290 -5.53 9.85 -17.28
C ALA A 290 -6.98 9.79 -16.75
N ASP A 291 -7.44 8.58 -16.45
CA ASP A 291 -8.70 8.31 -15.79
C ASP A 291 -8.54 8.40 -14.27
N SER A 292 -9.64 8.56 -13.53
CA SER A 292 -9.63 8.34 -12.09
C SER A 292 -9.38 6.86 -11.78
N SER A 293 -8.81 6.58 -10.62
CA SER A 293 -8.46 5.23 -10.12
C SER A 293 -9.62 4.21 -10.23
N GLU A 294 -10.86 4.64 -10.00
CA GLU A 294 -12.06 3.78 -10.03
C GLU A 294 -12.62 3.52 -11.44
N LYS A 295 -12.13 4.24 -12.45
CA LYS A 295 -12.72 4.21 -13.78
C LYS A 295 -11.97 3.28 -14.71
N TYR A 296 -12.61 2.16 -15.02
CA TYR A 296 -12.14 1.20 -16.02
C TYR A 296 -12.86 1.37 -17.37
N LEU A 297 -12.12 1.12 -18.45
CA LEU A 297 -12.53 1.21 -19.84
C LEU A 297 -12.36 -0.15 -20.53
N THR A 298 -13.07 -0.32 -21.64
CA THR A 298 -12.82 -1.42 -22.57
C THR A 298 -11.61 -1.12 -23.46
N ALA A 299 -10.94 -2.15 -23.97
CA ALA A 299 -9.84 -2.01 -24.92
C ALA A 299 -10.18 -1.08 -26.11
N SER A 300 -11.41 -1.18 -26.64
CA SER A 300 -11.85 -0.35 -27.77
C SER A 300 -12.00 1.13 -27.44
N GLN A 301 -12.23 1.48 -26.17
CA GLN A 301 -12.33 2.87 -25.75
C GLN A 301 -10.95 3.55 -25.60
N ILE A 302 -9.86 2.78 -25.56
CA ILE A 302 -8.50 3.33 -25.45
C ILE A 302 -7.74 3.15 -26.75
N GLY A 303 -7.55 1.92 -27.22
CA GLY A 303 -6.70 1.60 -28.38
C GLY A 303 -7.46 1.02 -29.57
N GLY A 304 -8.75 1.31 -29.68
CA GLY A 304 -9.60 0.93 -30.82
C GLY A 304 -9.57 -0.57 -31.13
N ASP A 305 -9.50 -0.90 -32.42
CA ASP A 305 -9.44 -2.30 -32.87
C ASP A 305 -8.08 -2.96 -32.58
N THR A 306 -6.98 -2.19 -32.55
CA THR A 306 -5.63 -2.71 -32.29
C THR A 306 -5.54 -3.37 -30.91
N LEU A 307 -5.94 -2.64 -29.86
CA LEU A 307 -5.92 -3.13 -28.48
C LEU A 307 -6.98 -4.21 -28.25
N LYS A 308 -8.17 -4.04 -28.83
CA LYS A 308 -9.26 -5.01 -28.75
C LYS A 308 -8.88 -6.37 -29.35
N ASN A 309 -8.20 -6.35 -30.50
CA ASN A 309 -7.75 -7.57 -31.16
C ASN A 309 -6.65 -8.26 -30.34
N ALA A 310 -5.70 -7.49 -29.79
CA ALA A 310 -4.66 -8.03 -28.92
C ALA A 310 -5.24 -8.72 -27.68
N GLN A 311 -6.15 -8.05 -26.96
CA GLN A 311 -6.84 -8.65 -25.81
C GLN A 311 -7.58 -9.93 -26.23
N LYS A 312 -8.29 -9.92 -27.36
CA LYS A 312 -9.02 -11.09 -27.85
C LYS A 312 -8.09 -12.25 -28.19
N GLU A 313 -6.91 -11.99 -28.74
CA GLU A 313 -5.91 -13.00 -29.04
C GLU A 313 -5.29 -13.59 -27.78
N PHE A 314 -4.93 -12.74 -26.82
CA PHE A 314 -4.44 -13.16 -25.51
C PHE A 314 -5.47 -14.03 -24.77
N SER A 315 -6.73 -13.59 -24.66
CA SER A 315 -7.81 -14.37 -24.02
C SER A 315 -8.06 -15.71 -24.74
N LYS A 316 -7.92 -15.80 -26.07
CA LYS A 316 -8.05 -17.10 -26.76
C LYS A 316 -7.01 -18.13 -26.31
N LYS A 317 -5.81 -17.67 -25.93
CA LYS A 317 -4.69 -18.55 -25.55
C LYS A 317 -4.75 -18.98 -24.08
N HIS A 318 -5.16 -18.08 -23.19
CA HIS A 318 -5.13 -18.30 -21.74
C HIS A 318 -6.51 -18.58 -21.10
N GLY A 319 -7.57 -18.71 -21.91
CA GLY A 319 -8.93 -18.92 -21.41
C GLY A 319 -9.63 -17.61 -21.04
N SER A 320 -10.63 -17.66 -20.17
CA SER A 320 -11.37 -16.46 -19.77
C SER A 320 -10.51 -15.51 -18.93
N CYS A 321 -9.59 -14.78 -19.57
CA CYS A 321 -8.91 -13.64 -18.97
C CYS A 321 -9.80 -12.41 -19.12
N ILE A 322 -10.18 -11.80 -17.99
CA ILE A 322 -10.78 -10.47 -17.99
C ILE A 322 -9.62 -9.48 -17.99
N CYS A 323 -9.53 -8.65 -19.02
CA CYS A 323 -8.67 -7.48 -19.00
C CYS A 323 -9.56 -6.24 -18.86
N GLN A 324 -9.35 -5.49 -17.78
CA GLN A 324 -9.85 -4.13 -17.65
C GLN A 324 -8.73 -3.17 -18.03
N TRP A 325 -9.08 -2.05 -18.65
CA TRP A 325 -8.08 -1.07 -19.06
C TRP A 325 -8.32 0.28 -18.40
N GLN A 326 -7.25 1.03 -18.21
CA GLN A 326 -7.29 2.39 -17.68
C GLN A 326 -6.24 3.23 -18.37
N ARG A 327 -6.48 4.53 -18.47
CA ARG A 327 -5.47 5.50 -18.89
C ARG A 327 -4.77 6.02 -17.65
N ILE A 328 -3.46 5.83 -17.57
CA ILE A 328 -2.66 6.26 -16.42
C ILE A 328 -1.69 7.36 -16.86
N GLN A 329 -1.41 8.28 -15.95
CA GLN A 329 -0.35 9.27 -16.14
C GLN A 329 1.00 8.57 -15.90
N ILE A 330 1.99 8.89 -16.74
CA ILE A 330 3.40 8.53 -16.54
C ILE A 330 4.24 9.69 -17.07
N GLY A 331 4.80 10.50 -16.19
CA GLY A 331 5.53 11.72 -16.48
C GLY A 331 4.66 12.69 -17.26
N ASP A 332 5.08 13.01 -18.48
CA ASP A 332 4.35 13.87 -19.42
C ASP A 332 3.41 13.09 -20.36
N LYS A 333 3.30 11.76 -20.21
CA LYS A 333 2.56 10.86 -21.11
C LYS A 333 1.32 10.30 -20.43
N VAL A 334 0.37 9.90 -21.26
CA VAL A 334 -0.76 9.06 -20.85
C VAL A 334 -0.61 7.71 -21.54
N ALA A 335 -0.55 6.65 -20.75
CA ALA A 335 -0.38 5.28 -21.23
C ALA A 335 -1.62 4.43 -20.96
N ALA A 336 -1.71 3.27 -21.60
CA ALA A 336 -2.76 2.29 -21.33
C ALA A 336 -2.23 1.24 -20.34
N ALA A 337 -2.87 1.15 -19.17
CA ALA A 337 -2.67 0.06 -18.21
C ALA A 337 -3.75 -1.00 -18.42
N GLY A 338 -3.35 -2.26 -18.52
CA GLY A 338 -4.23 -3.42 -18.59
C GLY A 338 -4.11 -4.27 -17.32
N TYR A 339 -5.22 -4.48 -16.63
CA TYR A 339 -5.32 -5.30 -15.42
C TYR A 339 -5.93 -6.65 -15.79
N MET A 340 -5.12 -7.70 -15.70
CA MET A 340 -5.44 -9.05 -16.16
C MET A 340 -5.87 -9.94 -15.00
N PHE A 341 -7.07 -10.50 -15.10
CA PHE A 341 -7.60 -11.48 -14.15
C PHE A 341 -7.81 -12.80 -14.87
N VAL A 342 -7.05 -13.83 -14.50
CA VAL A 342 -7.14 -15.17 -15.09
C VAL A 342 -7.81 -16.10 -14.07
N PHE A 343 -8.88 -16.76 -14.50
CA PHE A 343 -9.75 -17.61 -13.66
C PHE A 343 -9.57 -19.10 -13.91
#